data_AF-A0A4U9W4G2-F1
#
_entry.id   AF-A0A4U9W4G2-F1
#
_cell.length_a   1.000
_cell.length_b   1.000
_cell.length_c   1.000
_cell.angle_alpha   90.00
_cell.angle_beta   90.00
_cell.angle_gamma   90.00
#
_symmetry.space_group_name_H-M   'P 1'
#
loop_
_entity.id
_entity.type
_entity.pdbx_description
1 polymer ?
#
loop_
_entity_poly.entity_id
_entity_poly.type
_entity_poly.pdbx_seq_one_letter_code
_entity_poly.pdbx_strand_id
1 'polypeptide(L)'
;MQHKKRVKLKSLYYYMMVILALIVILWVTYLVFKNKELSPLSSYTHHSEISGCIIYTDSAIYDLPGKIKSIKELGADCKVTPYIYITAFSYSTRVSAVSCYTPIESEASSDCTTYNLIGDSNVLPSRP
;
A
#
# COMPACT_ATOMS: atom_id res chain seq x y z
N MET A 1 -10.90 -23.39 58.71
CA MET A 1 -10.04 -22.38 58.03
C MET A 1 -9.41 -22.86 56.71
N GLN A 2 -9.02 -24.13 56.57
CA GLN A 2 -8.32 -24.61 55.35
C GLN A 2 -9.16 -24.62 54.06
N HIS A 3 -10.47 -24.88 54.13
CA HIS A 3 -11.35 -24.90 52.95
C HIS A 3 -11.45 -23.54 52.26
N LYS A 4 -11.54 -22.45 53.05
CA LYS A 4 -11.62 -21.07 52.56
C LYS A 4 -10.32 -20.62 51.87
N LYS A 5 -9.17 -21.17 52.30
CA LYS A 5 -7.84 -20.91 51.72
C LYS A 5 -7.67 -21.59 50.35
N ARG A 6 -8.16 -22.84 50.19
CA ARG A 6 -8.15 -23.56 48.90
C ARG A 6 -9.05 -22.91 47.84
N VAL A 7 -10.24 -22.41 48.22
CA VAL A 7 -11.16 -21.75 47.29
C VAL A 7 -10.59 -20.41 46.80
N LYS A 8 -10.00 -19.60 47.70
CA LYS A 8 -9.32 -18.35 47.32
C LYS A 8 -8.11 -18.58 46.40
N LEU A 9 -7.33 -19.63 46.64
CA LEU A 9 -6.17 -19.95 45.79
C LEU A 9 -6.58 -20.41 44.38
N LYS A 10 -7.66 -21.20 44.25
CA LYS A 10 -8.23 -21.60 42.95
C LYS A 10 -8.79 -20.40 42.17
N SER A 11 -9.43 -19.47 42.87
CA SER A 11 -9.93 -18.23 42.27
C SER A 11 -8.79 -17.33 41.77
N LEU A 12 -7.72 -17.18 42.57
CA LEU A 12 -6.55 -16.40 42.17
C LEU A 12 -5.81 -17.02 40.97
N TYR A 13 -5.69 -18.36 40.94
CA TYR A 13 -5.14 -19.08 39.79
C TYR A 13 -5.97 -18.88 38.51
N TYR A 14 -7.31 -18.91 38.63
CA TYR A 14 -8.19 -18.65 37.49
C TYR A 14 -7.99 -17.24 36.91
N TYR A 15 -7.90 -16.21 37.75
CA TYR A 15 -7.63 -14.84 37.28
C TYR A 15 -6.25 -14.71 36.61
N MET A 16 -5.22 -15.37 37.16
CA MET A 16 -3.89 -15.40 36.54
C MET A 16 -3.91 -16.05 35.15
N MET A 17 -4.66 -17.13 34.98
CA MET A 17 -4.82 -17.79 33.68
C MET A 17 -5.56 -16.91 32.66
N VAL A 18 -6.59 -16.18 33.10
CA VAL A 18 -7.33 -15.24 32.25
C VAL A 18 -6.42 -14.08 31.81
N ILE A 19 -5.63 -13.51 32.72
CA ILE A 19 -4.69 -12.43 32.41
C ILE A 19 -3.62 -12.93 31.42
N LEU A 20 -3.07 -14.13 31.64
CA LEU A 20 -2.10 -14.72 30.73
C LEU A 20 -2.69 -14.92 29.33
N ALA A 21 -3.93 -15.43 29.24
CA ALA A 21 -4.63 -15.60 27.97
C ALA A 21 -4.82 -14.26 27.24
N LEU A 22 -5.19 -13.19 27.96
CA LEU A 22 -5.33 -11.85 27.39
C LEU A 22 -4.00 -11.31 26.87
N ILE A 23 -2.91 -11.50 27.61
CA ILE A 23 -1.56 -11.08 27.17
C ILE A 23 -1.17 -11.80 25.88
N VAL A 24 -1.42 -13.12 25.79
CA VAL A 24 -1.12 -13.90 24.58
C VAL A 24 -1.95 -13.42 23.39
N ILE A 25 -3.25 -13.16 23.58
CA ILE A 25 -4.12 -12.62 22.51
C ILE A 25 -3.59 -11.27 22.04
N LEU A 26 -3.27 -10.36 22.96
CA LEU A 26 -2.70 -9.05 22.62
C LEU A 26 -1.38 -9.18 21.86
N TRP A 27 -0.50 -10.09 22.27
CA TRP A 27 0.77 -10.33 21.60
C TRP A 27 0.59 -10.88 20.17
N VAL A 28 -0.31 -11.85 19.99
CA VAL A 28 -0.62 -12.41 18.66
C VAL A 28 -1.23 -11.34 17.76
N THR A 29 -2.19 -10.56 18.26
CA THR A 29 -2.78 -9.46 17.47
C THR A 29 -1.73 -8.41 17.10
N TYR A 30 -0.85 -8.02 18.03
CA TYR A 30 0.26 -7.10 17.75
C TYR A 30 1.17 -7.64 16.64
N LEU A 31 1.56 -8.91 16.68
CA LEU A 31 2.36 -9.52 15.60
C LEU A 31 1.62 -9.53 14.26
N VAL A 32 0.33 -9.84 14.25
CA VAL A 32 -0.50 -9.82 13.04
C VAL A 32 -0.59 -8.42 12.46
N PHE A 33 -0.76 -7.38 13.29
CA PHE A 33 -0.81 -6.00 12.82
C PHE A 33 0.56 -5.45 12.42
N LYS A 34 1.63 -5.80 13.15
CA LYS A 34 3.00 -5.43 12.80
C LYS A 34 3.44 -6.03 11.46
N ASN A 35 3.05 -7.28 11.19
CA ASN A 35 3.35 -7.94 9.91
C ASN A 35 2.40 -7.50 8.79
N LYS A 36 1.35 -6.74 9.12
CA LYS A 36 0.50 -6.02 8.18
C LYS A 36 0.92 -4.55 8.10
N GLU A 37 2.22 -4.29 7.99
CA GLU A 37 2.58 -3.12 7.20
C GLU A 37 2.07 -3.40 5.79
N LEU A 38 0.83 -3.00 5.54
CA LEU A 38 0.24 -3.03 4.22
C LEU A 38 1.24 -2.28 3.35
N SER A 39 1.82 -2.99 2.37
CA SER A 39 2.68 -2.32 1.41
C SER A 39 1.99 -1.04 0.94
N PRO A 40 2.69 0.09 0.81
CA PRO A 40 2.11 1.30 0.25
C PRO A 40 1.49 1.07 -1.14
N LEU A 41 1.81 -0.05 -1.80
CA LEU A 41 1.21 -0.47 -3.06
C LEU A 41 0.06 -1.48 -2.93
N SER A 42 -0.35 -1.86 -1.73
CA SER A 42 -1.48 -2.78 -1.52
C SER A 42 -2.81 -2.26 -2.10
N SER A 43 -2.94 -0.94 -2.27
CA SER A 43 -4.07 -0.30 -2.94
C SER A 43 -3.90 -0.19 -4.46
N TYR A 44 -2.74 -0.54 -5.02
CA TYR A 44 -2.47 -0.41 -6.43
C TYR A 44 -3.04 -1.59 -7.22
N THR A 45 -3.74 -1.27 -8.30
CA THR A 45 -4.21 -2.24 -9.28
C THR A 45 -3.16 -2.43 -10.35
N HIS A 46 -2.80 -3.68 -10.63
CA HIS A 46 -1.91 -4.04 -11.72
C HIS A 46 -2.67 -4.07 -13.05
N HIS A 47 -2.19 -3.30 -14.01
CA HIS A 47 -2.64 -3.27 -15.40
C HIS A 47 -1.53 -3.89 -16.25
N SER A 48 -1.69 -5.14 -16.64
CA SER A 48 -0.69 -5.81 -17.49
C SER A 48 -0.66 -5.17 -18.87
N GLU A 49 0.56 -4.83 -19.32
CA GLU A 49 0.98 -4.74 -20.72
C GLU A 49 0.33 -3.66 -21.61
N ILE A 50 0.04 -2.48 -21.05
CA ILE A 50 -0.24 -1.33 -21.89
C ILE A 50 1.09 -0.81 -22.43
N SER A 51 1.33 -1.00 -23.73
CA SER A 51 2.39 -0.30 -24.44
C SER A 51 3.82 -0.73 -24.03
N GLY A 52 3.98 -1.97 -23.56
CA GLY A 52 5.27 -2.58 -23.19
C GLY A 52 5.76 -2.29 -21.77
N CYS A 53 4.98 -1.59 -20.96
CA CYS A 53 5.26 -1.32 -19.54
C CYS A 53 4.36 -2.19 -18.63
N ILE A 54 4.86 -2.46 -17.42
CA ILE A 54 4.12 -3.04 -16.30
C ILE A 54 3.59 -1.89 -15.45
N ILE A 55 2.27 -1.69 -15.43
CA ILE A 55 1.67 -0.48 -14.90
C ILE A 55 0.86 -0.79 -13.64
N TYR A 56 1.02 0.04 -12.63
CA TYR A 56 0.29 -0.02 -11.38
C TYR A 56 -0.39 1.32 -11.11
N THR A 57 -1.64 1.31 -10.64
CA THR A 57 -2.40 2.54 -10.34
C THR A 57 -3.11 2.47 -9.00
N ASP A 58 -3.03 3.51 -8.18
CA ASP A 58 -3.63 3.55 -6.83
C ASP A 58 -5.14 3.80 -6.78
N SER A 59 -5.72 4.27 -7.89
CA SER A 59 -7.10 4.71 -8.01
C SER A 59 -7.61 4.47 -9.43
N ALA A 60 -8.93 4.59 -9.64
CA ALA A 60 -9.51 4.56 -10.98
C ALA A 60 -9.10 5.82 -11.75
N ILE A 61 -7.92 5.77 -12.38
CA ILE A 61 -7.39 6.86 -13.18
C ILE A 61 -8.26 7.02 -14.43
N TYR A 62 -8.87 8.19 -14.58
CA TYR A 62 -9.51 8.58 -15.83
C TYR A 62 -8.46 8.78 -16.92
N ASP A 63 -8.74 8.28 -18.12
CA ASP A 63 -7.85 8.38 -19.29
C ASP A 63 -6.42 7.84 -19.03
N LEU A 64 -6.34 6.64 -18.44
CA LEU A 64 -5.06 5.95 -18.23
C LEU A 64 -4.18 5.90 -19.51
N PRO A 65 -4.70 5.60 -20.72
CA PRO A 65 -3.89 5.62 -21.94
C PRO A 65 -3.29 7.00 -22.25
N GLY A 66 -4.04 8.08 -22.06
CA GLY A 66 -3.54 9.46 -22.22
C GLY A 66 -2.41 9.77 -21.24
N LYS A 67 -2.57 9.41 -19.96
CA LYS A 67 -1.51 9.59 -18.95
C LYS A 67 -0.23 8.84 -19.30
N ILE A 68 -0.36 7.58 -19.74
CA ILE A 68 0.78 6.77 -20.15
C ILE A 68 1.51 7.43 -21.33
N LYS A 69 0.77 7.97 -22.29
CA LYS A 69 1.34 8.70 -23.41
C LYS A 69 2.13 9.93 -22.94
N SER A 70 1.55 10.75 -22.06
CA SER A 70 2.25 11.93 -21.52
C SER A 70 3.51 11.55 -20.72
N ILE A 71 3.47 10.47 -19.95
CA ILE A 71 4.65 9.97 -19.22
C ILE A 71 5.76 9.54 -20.18
N LYS A 72 5.41 8.87 -21.29
CA LYS A 72 6.37 8.52 -22.35
C LYS A 72 6.94 9.75 -23.06
N GLU A 73 6.11 10.76 -23.34
CA GLU A 73 6.56 12.02 -23.93
C GLU A 73 7.52 12.80 -23.03
N LEU A 74 7.39 12.64 -21.70
CA LEU A 74 8.34 13.17 -20.71
C LEU A 74 9.65 12.36 -20.60
N GLY A 75 9.80 11.28 -21.37
CA GLY A 75 11.03 10.50 -21.46
C GLY A 75 11.01 9.16 -20.73
N ALA A 76 9.86 8.66 -20.29
CA ALA A 76 9.79 7.30 -19.76
C ALA A 76 10.00 6.27 -20.87
N ASP A 77 11.04 5.43 -20.72
CA ASP A 77 11.32 4.30 -21.61
C ASP A 77 11.01 2.98 -20.92
N CYS A 78 9.97 2.27 -21.38
CA CYS A 78 9.59 0.96 -20.86
C CYS A 78 10.68 -0.11 -21.02
N LYS A 79 11.65 0.09 -21.92
CA LYS A 79 12.77 -0.85 -22.09
C LYS A 79 13.81 -0.72 -20.97
N VAL A 80 13.96 0.49 -20.44
CA VAL A 80 14.92 0.80 -19.38
C VAL A 80 14.25 0.73 -18.02
N THR A 81 13.09 1.37 -17.86
CA THR A 81 12.30 1.36 -16.62
C THR A 81 10.93 0.75 -16.88
N PRO A 82 10.80 -0.60 -16.85
CA PRO A 82 9.57 -1.28 -17.25
C PRO A 82 8.43 -1.14 -16.23
N TYR A 83 8.73 -0.83 -14.97
CA TYR A 83 7.73 -0.71 -13.90
C TYR A 83 7.30 0.74 -13.77
N ILE A 84 6.02 1.04 -13.99
CA ILE A 84 5.45 2.38 -13.83
C ILE A 84 4.34 2.35 -12.78
N TYR A 85 4.47 3.22 -11.79
CA TYR A 85 3.49 3.44 -10.72
C TYR A 85 2.87 4.80 -10.92
N ILE A 86 1.55 4.87 -11.09
CA ILE A 86 0.82 6.11 -11.34
C ILE A 86 -0.14 6.37 -10.17
N THR A 87 -0.07 7.58 -9.65
CA THR A 87 -0.88 8.09 -8.54
C THR A 87 -1.70 9.27 -9.00
N ALA A 88 -3.02 9.20 -8.86
CA ALA A 88 -3.90 10.34 -9.13
C ALA A 88 -4.45 10.91 -7.81
N PHE A 89 -4.35 12.22 -7.65
CA PHE A 89 -4.80 12.88 -6.43
C PHE A 89 -6.30 13.19 -6.51
N SER A 90 -7.11 12.60 -5.61
CA SER A 90 -8.58 12.69 -5.68
C SER A 90 -9.18 14.11 -5.68
N TYR A 91 -8.43 15.10 -5.18
CA TYR A 91 -8.84 16.50 -5.08
C TYR A 91 -8.02 17.44 -5.97
N SER A 92 -7.32 16.89 -6.98
CA SER A 92 -6.46 17.67 -7.86
C SER A 92 -6.42 17.07 -9.27
N THR A 93 -6.14 17.90 -10.27
CA THR A 93 -5.83 17.43 -11.63
C THR A 93 -4.40 16.91 -11.76
N ARG A 94 -3.68 16.79 -10.63
CA ARG A 94 -2.31 16.31 -10.58
C ARG A 94 -2.27 14.80 -10.68
N VAL A 95 -1.34 14.34 -11.50
CA VAL A 95 -0.96 12.94 -11.57
C VAL A 95 0.54 12.87 -11.35
N SER A 96 0.96 12.01 -10.43
CA SER A 96 2.36 11.66 -10.24
C SER A 96 2.60 10.29 -10.84
N ALA A 97 3.76 10.09 -11.43
CA ALA A 97 4.20 8.78 -11.85
C ALA A 97 5.65 8.54 -11.45
N VAL A 98 5.98 7.29 -11.15
CA VAL A 98 7.34 6.84 -10.88
C VAL A 98 7.63 5.67 -11.81
N SER A 99 8.71 5.76 -12.59
CA SER A 99 9.22 4.64 -13.38
C SER A 99 10.48 4.07 -12.73
N CYS A 100 10.60 2.75 -12.70
CA CYS A 100 11.67 2.05 -12.00
C CYS A 100 12.23 0.89 -12.86
N TYR A 101 13.52 0.59 -12.71
CA TYR A 101 14.17 -0.56 -13.36
C TYR A 101 13.65 -1.90 -12.80
N THR A 102 13.50 -1.98 -11.48
CA THR A 102 12.93 -3.13 -10.76
C THR A 102 11.63 -2.72 -10.04
N PRO A 103 10.81 -3.68 -9.58
CA PRO A 103 9.66 -3.35 -8.76
C PRO A 103 10.08 -2.52 -7.54
N ILE A 104 9.28 -1.53 -7.15
CA ILE A 104 9.62 -0.63 -6.04
C ILE A 104 9.73 -1.34 -4.67
N GLU A 105 9.09 -2.50 -4.54
CA GLU A 105 9.17 -3.37 -3.36
C GLU A 105 10.34 -4.38 -3.41
N SER A 106 11.14 -4.38 -4.47
CA SER A 106 12.26 -5.31 -4.56
C SER A 106 13.31 -5.00 -3.49
N GLU A 107 13.97 -6.02 -2.95
CA GLU A 107 15.04 -5.85 -1.96
C GLU A 107 16.28 -5.12 -2.53
N ALA A 108 16.39 -5.06 -3.87
CA ALA A 108 17.45 -4.32 -4.56
C ALA A 108 17.09 -2.83 -4.67
N SER A 109 18.09 -1.94 -4.55
CA SER A 109 17.86 -0.52 -4.80
C SER A 109 17.41 -0.31 -6.25
N SER A 110 16.24 0.27 -6.44
CA SER A 110 15.74 0.63 -7.76
C SER A 110 16.14 2.06 -8.10
N ASP A 111 16.86 2.24 -9.20
CA ASP A 111 16.96 3.55 -9.84
C ASP A 111 15.59 3.88 -10.44
N CYS A 112 14.98 4.95 -9.93
CA CYS A 112 13.65 5.39 -10.35
C CYS A 112 13.66 6.85 -10.78
N THR A 113 12.82 7.18 -11.76
CA THR A 113 12.55 8.55 -12.22
C THR A 113 11.12 8.95 -11.87
N THR A 114 10.94 10.17 -11.40
CA THR A 114 9.61 10.72 -11.03
C THR A 114 9.13 11.73 -12.07
N TYR A 115 7.86 11.63 -12.45
CA TYR A 115 7.18 12.51 -13.39
C TYR A 115 5.98 13.16 -12.70
N ASN A 116 5.88 14.48 -12.83
CA ASN A 116 4.77 15.26 -12.27
C ASN A 116 3.97 15.89 -13.40
N LEU A 117 2.76 15.38 -13.62
CA LEU A 117 1.80 15.92 -14.57
C LEU A 117 0.87 16.89 -13.84
N ILE A 118 0.94 18.16 -14.20
CA ILE A 118 0.08 19.21 -13.66
C ILE A 118 -0.82 19.72 -14.79
N GLY A 119 -2.13 19.74 -14.56
CA GLY A 119 -3.06 20.48 -15.43
C GLY A 119 -3.50 19.74 -16.68
N ASP A 120 -3.78 18.44 -16.58
CA ASP A 120 -4.33 17.71 -17.72
C ASP A 120 -5.79 18.13 -17.97
N SER A 121 -6.04 18.70 -19.15
CA SER A 121 -7.26 19.40 -19.56
C SER A 121 -8.51 18.52 -19.71
N ASN A 122 -8.41 17.22 -19.45
CA ASN A 122 -9.51 16.26 -19.63
C ASN A 122 -10.20 15.84 -18.31
N VAL A 123 -9.86 16.46 -17.18
CA VAL A 123 -10.51 16.17 -15.88
C VAL A 123 -11.64 17.16 -15.65
N LEU A 124 -12.89 16.70 -15.75
CA LEU A 124 -14.05 17.45 -15.28
C LEU A 124 -13.91 17.61 -13.76
N PRO A 125 -13.99 18.84 -13.21
CA PRO A 125 -13.91 19.03 -11.76
C PRO A 125 -15.03 18.24 -11.09
N SER A 126 -14.67 17.34 -10.17
CA SER A 126 -15.63 16.76 -9.23
C SER A 126 -16.19 17.92 -8.40
N ARG A 127 -17.44 18.30 -8.69
CA ARG A 127 -18.17 19.26 -7.87
C ARG A 127 -18.39 18.66 -6.46
N PRO A 128 -18.38 19.52 -5.42
CA PRO A 128 -18.65 19.13 -4.04
C PRO A 128 -20.07 18.55 -3.85
#